data_AF-A0A1C0ZYM6-F1
#
_entry.id   AF-A0A1C0ZYM6-F1
#
_cell.length_a   1.000
_cell.length_b   1.000
_cell.length_c   1.000
_cell.angle_alpha   90.00
_cell.angle_beta   90.00
_cell.angle_gamma   90.00
#
_symmetry.space_group_name_H-M   'P 1'
#
loop_
_entity.id
_entity.type
_entity.pdbx_description
1 polymer ?
#
loop_
_entity_poly.entity_id
_entity_poly.type
_entity_poly.pdbx_seq_one_letter_code
_entity_poly.pdbx_strand_id
1 'polypeptide(L)'
;MKIRKTFPAALLLTILISTAISTSQAEAPAAGSGTDPVITQSYFEQNTLSEAKVKEIVAAAIANSGSNGGTGTTPTADATMKVVQLQNGQTLYAGAGAEFIVRTGKVLAVSNDENGIPDVTGGKDLAAGMEVALNHLLIFPTEGRGIKPSTKNDAAIYVMVRGGYLILNADGSKVSQ
;
A
#
# COMPACT_ATOMS: atom_id res chain seq x y z
N MET A 1 11.64 -69.89 41.61
CA MET A 1 11.80 -69.42 40.22
C MET A 1 12.03 -67.90 40.25
N LYS A 2 13.24 -67.42 39.94
CA LYS A 2 13.64 -66.00 40.03
C LYS A 2 13.19 -65.25 38.76
N ILE A 3 12.32 -64.25 38.90
CA ILE A 3 11.93 -63.36 37.80
C ILE A 3 13.03 -62.31 37.63
N ARG A 4 13.67 -62.28 36.44
CA ARG A 4 14.76 -61.37 36.09
C ARG A 4 14.18 -59.99 35.75
N LYS A 5 14.66 -58.94 36.42
CA LYS A 5 14.31 -57.53 36.18
C LYS A 5 14.97 -57.04 34.88
N THR A 6 14.26 -57.06 33.76
CA THR A 6 14.71 -56.48 32.46
C THR A 6 13.87 -55.26 32.07
N PHE A 7 13.62 -54.34 33.01
CA PHE A 7 12.84 -53.13 32.77
C PHE A 7 13.62 -51.84 32.40
N PRO A 8 14.92 -51.63 32.75
CA PRO A 8 15.57 -50.35 32.44
C PRO A 8 16.15 -50.27 31.01
N ALA A 9 16.45 -51.40 30.36
CA ALA A 9 17.09 -51.40 29.04
C ALA A 9 16.12 -51.07 27.88
N ALA A 10 14.85 -51.45 28.01
CA ALA A 10 13.83 -51.17 26.99
C ALA A 10 13.38 -49.70 26.98
N LEU A 11 13.44 -49.01 28.13
CA LEU A 11 13.08 -47.60 28.25
C LEU A 11 14.19 -46.67 27.72
N LEU A 12 15.45 -47.04 27.88
CA LEU A 12 16.59 -46.28 27.36
C LEU A 12 16.71 -46.37 25.82
N LEU A 13 16.35 -47.52 25.24
CA LEU A 13 16.37 -47.71 23.80
C LEU A 13 15.25 -46.94 23.09
N THR A 14 14.09 -46.79 23.73
CA THR A 14 12.95 -46.03 23.18
C THR A 14 13.19 -44.52 23.22
N ILE A 15 13.89 -44.01 24.24
CA ILE A 15 14.30 -42.59 24.32
C ILE A 15 15.39 -42.24 23.30
N LEU A 16 16.27 -43.19 22.95
CA LEU A 16 17.31 -42.97 21.94
C LEU A 16 16.77 -42.88 20.49
N ILE A 17 15.57 -43.44 20.24
CA ILE A 17 14.97 -43.46 18.89
C ILE A 17 14.12 -42.19 18.63
N SER A 18 13.72 -41.46 19.68
CA SER A 18 12.88 -40.26 19.55
C SER A 18 13.61 -38.96 19.18
N THR A 19 14.95 -38.93 19.11
CA THR A 19 15.73 -37.69 18.91
C THR A 19 16.09 -37.36 17.45
N ALA A 20 15.54 -38.08 16.47
CA ALA A 20 15.91 -37.90 15.05
C ALA A 20 14.75 -37.48 14.12
N ILE A 21 13.74 -36.78 14.63
CA ILE A 21 12.75 -36.13 13.76
C ILE A 21 13.24 -34.71 13.47
N SER A 22 14.13 -34.58 12.49
CA SER A 22 14.48 -33.27 11.93
C SER A 22 13.29 -32.76 11.12
N THR A 23 12.53 -31.80 11.66
CA THR A 23 11.51 -31.08 10.89
C THR A 23 12.20 -30.14 9.92
N SER A 24 12.28 -30.54 8.65
CA SER A 24 12.72 -29.67 7.57
C SER A 24 11.72 -28.51 7.42
N GLN A 25 12.09 -27.33 7.91
CA GLN A 25 11.35 -26.11 7.60
C GLN A 25 11.75 -25.68 6.18
N ALA A 26 10.76 -25.53 5.29
CA ALA A 26 11.00 -24.94 3.99
C ALA A 26 11.31 -23.44 4.18
N GLU A 27 12.54 -23.03 3.93
CA GLU A 27 12.96 -21.62 3.94
C GLU A 27 12.16 -20.88 2.85
N ALA A 28 11.50 -19.78 3.23
CA ALA A 28 10.86 -18.91 2.24
C ALA A 28 11.95 -18.35 1.31
N PRO A 29 11.69 -18.20 -0.01
CA PRO A 29 12.66 -17.62 -0.93
C PRO A 29 13.07 -16.22 -0.46
N ALA A 30 14.36 -16.05 -0.14
CA ALA A 30 14.95 -14.76 0.15
C ALA A 30 15.48 -14.14 -1.15
N ALA A 31 15.38 -12.82 -1.29
CA ALA A 31 15.89 -12.12 -2.47
C ALA A 31 17.39 -12.44 -2.68
N GLY A 32 17.75 -12.89 -3.88
CA GLY A 32 19.10 -13.33 -4.23
C GLY A 32 19.49 -14.73 -3.76
N SER A 33 18.56 -15.52 -3.20
CA SER A 33 18.80 -16.93 -2.87
C SER A 33 18.71 -17.83 -4.10
N GLY A 34 19.25 -19.05 -4.03
CA GLY A 34 19.12 -20.04 -5.11
C GLY A 34 17.67 -20.51 -5.37
N THR A 35 16.74 -20.20 -4.46
CA THR A 35 15.31 -20.46 -4.61
C THR A 35 14.52 -19.22 -5.04
N ASP A 36 15.20 -18.09 -5.29
CA ASP A 36 14.59 -16.86 -5.80
C ASP A 36 14.20 -17.03 -7.29
N PRO A 37 12.91 -16.89 -7.65
CA PRO A 37 12.48 -17.04 -9.04
C PRO A 37 13.06 -15.94 -9.94
N VAL A 38 13.70 -16.35 -11.03
CA VAL A 38 14.21 -15.43 -12.05
C VAL A 38 13.06 -14.99 -12.96
N ILE A 39 12.90 -13.67 -13.13
CA ILE A 39 11.97 -13.08 -14.11
C ILE A 39 12.72 -12.26 -15.15
N THR A 40 12.17 -12.12 -16.35
CA THR A 40 12.78 -11.29 -17.41
C THR A 40 12.61 -9.81 -17.11
N GLN A 41 13.54 -8.97 -17.57
CA GLN A 41 13.44 -7.51 -17.42
C GLN A 41 12.11 -6.98 -17.98
N SER A 42 11.68 -7.48 -19.14
CA SER A 42 10.40 -7.10 -19.74
C SER A 42 9.20 -7.48 -18.88
N TYR A 43 9.24 -8.64 -18.20
CA TYR A 43 8.18 -9.07 -17.29
C TYR A 43 8.17 -8.22 -16.01
N PHE A 44 9.35 -7.87 -15.49
CA PHE A 44 9.48 -6.93 -14.39
C PHE A 44 8.92 -5.56 -14.77
N GLU A 45 9.35 -4.96 -15.88
CA GLU A 45 8.85 -3.64 -16.35
C GLU A 45 7.37 -3.66 -16.74
N GLN A 46 6.84 -4.81 -17.19
CA GLN A 46 5.43 -4.96 -17.51
C GLN A 46 4.55 -5.05 -16.25
N ASN A 47 5.02 -5.77 -15.23
CA ASN A 47 4.29 -6.01 -13.98
C ASN A 47 4.66 -5.05 -12.84
N THR A 48 5.71 -4.24 -12.99
CA THR A 48 6.00 -3.12 -12.10
C THR A 48 5.47 -1.85 -12.73
N LEU A 49 4.72 -1.11 -11.92
CA LEU A 49 4.17 0.16 -12.35
C LEU A 49 5.29 1.19 -12.24
N SER A 50 5.95 1.46 -13.36
CA SER A 50 6.89 2.56 -13.45
C SER A 50 6.19 3.88 -13.14
N GLU A 51 6.91 4.85 -12.59
CA GLU A 51 6.38 6.18 -12.26
C GLU A 51 5.73 6.85 -13.48
N ALA A 52 6.29 6.63 -14.67
CA ALA A 52 5.74 7.12 -15.94
C ALA A 52 4.36 6.51 -16.23
N LYS A 53 4.22 5.19 -16.03
CA LYS A 53 2.97 4.46 -16.23
C LYS A 53 1.92 4.85 -15.19
N VAL A 54 2.32 5.11 -13.94
CA VAL A 54 1.43 5.67 -12.91
C VAL A 54 0.93 7.05 -13.35
N LYS A 55 1.82 7.93 -13.77
CA LYS A 55 1.47 9.28 -14.24
C LYS A 55 0.50 9.25 -15.43
N GLU A 56 0.75 8.37 -16.39
CA GLU A 56 -0.13 8.17 -17.56
C GLU A 56 -1.49 7.61 -17.15
N ILE A 57 -1.52 6.57 -16.32
CA ILE A 57 -2.74 5.91 -15.85
C ILE A 57 -3.61 6.87 -15.03
N VAL A 58 -2.99 7.70 -14.18
CA VAL A 58 -3.65 8.74 -13.38
C VAL A 58 -4.23 9.81 -14.31
N ALA A 59 -3.42 10.36 -15.21
CA ALA A 59 -3.88 11.37 -16.18
C ALA A 59 -5.05 10.86 -17.03
N ALA A 60 -4.98 9.63 -17.52
CA ALA A 60 -6.02 9.02 -18.34
C ALA A 60 -7.28 8.66 -17.52
N ALA A 61 -7.14 8.24 -16.26
CA ALA A 61 -8.29 7.95 -15.39
C ALA A 61 -9.10 9.22 -15.10
N ILE A 62 -8.41 10.30 -14.74
CA ILE A 62 -9.03 11.57 -14.37
C ILE A 62 -9.66 12.22 -15.60
N ALA A 63 -9.05 12.10 -16.77
CA ALA A 63 -9.64 12.53 -18.03
C ALA A 63 -10.95 11.77 -18.37
N ASN A 64 -11.02 10.46 -18.10
CA ASN A 64 -12.18 9.64 -18.43
C ASN A 64 -13.30 9.63 -17.37
N SER A 65 -13.01 10.00 -16.11
CA SER A 65 -14.05 10.20 -15.08
C SER A 65 -14.98 11.39 -15.36
N GLY A 66 -14.79 12.12 -16.47
CA GLY A 66 -15.67 13.19 -16.96
C GLY A 66 -16.67 12.79 -18.05
N SER A 67 -16.72 11.53 -18.49
CA SER A 67 -17.55 11.13 -19.63
C SER A 67 -18.92 10.56 -19.25
N ASN A 68 -19.82 11.43 -18.78
CA ASN A 68 -21.26 11.26 -18.96
C ASN A 68 -21.86 12.54 -19.57
N GLY A 69 -21.61 12.74 -20.88
CA GLY A 69 -22.40 13.58 -21.78
C GLY A 69 -22.25 15.10 -21.65
N GLY A 70 -21.49 15.73 -22.55
CA GLY A 70 -21.59 17.17 -22.81
C GLY A 70 -20.30 17.82 -23.28
N THR A 71 -20.32 18.32 -24.52
CA THR A 71 -19.25 19.08 -25.19
C THR A 71 -18.77 20.32 -24.42
N GLY A 72 -17.48 20.33 -24.07
CA GLY A 72 -16.59 21.50 -23.99
C GLY A 72 -16.93 22.62 -22.99
N THR A 73 -16.29 22.61 -21.82
CA THR A 73 -15.35 23.65 -21.32
C THR A 73 -14.93 23.30 -19.89
N THR A 74 -13.61 23.14 -19.69
CA THR A 74 -12.90 23.14 -18.39
C THR A 74 -13.20 21.93 -17.48
N PRO A 75 -12.19 21.26 -16.89
CA PRO A 75 -12.42 20.30 -15.82
C PRO A 75 -13.05 21.08 -14.65
N THR A 76 -14.38 21.02 -14.54
CA THR A 76 -15.07 21.50 -13.35
C THR A 76 -14.74 20.46 -12.30
N ALA A 77 -13.72 20.74 -11.49
CA ALA A 77 -13.44 19.98 -10.29
C ALA A 77 -14.76 19.84 -9.54
N ASP A 78 -15.22 18.60 -9.40
CA ASP A 78 -16.45 18.24 -8.69
C ASP A 78 -16.39 18.94 -7.32
N ALA A 79 -17.19 20.00 -7.14
CA ALA A 79 -17.01 20.97 -6.05
C ALA A 79 -17.44 20.41 -4.68
N THR A 80 -18.01 19.20 -4.68
CA THR A 80 -18.51 18.50 -3.50
C THR A 80 -17.41 17.67 -2.83
N MET A 81 -17.33 17.75 -1.50
CA MET A 81 -16.51 16.84 -0.70
C MET A 81 -17.11 15.43 -0.72
N LYS A 82 -16.33 14.43 -1.11
CA LYS A 82 -16.66 13.00 -1.02
C LYS A 82 -15.91 12.37 0.15
N VAL A 83 -16.49 11.33 0.75
CA VAL A 83 -15.81 10.53 1.79
C VAL A 83 -15.30 9.25 1.16
N VAL A 84 -14.00 9.03 1.25
CA VAL A 84 -13.30 7.85 0.75
C VAL A 84 -12.81 7.03 1.93
N GLN A 85 -13.10 5.72 1.93
CA GLN A 85 -12.47 4.78 2.85
C GLN A 85 -11.21 4.22 2.20
N LEU A 86 -10.06 4.35 2.89
CA LEU A 86 -8.78 3.84 2.40
C LEU A 86 -8.40 2.56 3.15
N GLN A 87 -8.22 1.46 2.43
CA GLN A 87 -7.85 0.17 3.01
C GLN A 87 -6.33 0.02 3.10
N ASN A 88 -5.87 -0.86 4.01
CA ASN A 88 -4.46 -1.22 4.09
C ASN A 88 -3.93 -1.77 2.75
N GLY A 89 -2.74 -1.36 2.36
CA GLY A 89 -2.14 -1.71 1.08
C GLY A 89 -2.58 -0.84 -0.10
N GLN A 90 -3.53 0.09 0.09
CA GLN A 90 -3.93 1.03 -0.95
C GLN A 90 -3.16 2.35 -0.88
N THR A 91 -3.09 3.07 -2.00
CA THR A 91 -2.62 4.46 -2.06
C THR A 91 -3.68 5.32 -2.72
N LEU A 92 -4.05 6.41 -2.07
CA LEU A 92 -4.94 7.43 -2.59
C LEU A 92 -4.12 8.56 -3.19
N TYR A 93 -4.05 8.62 -4.51
CA TYR A 93 -3.42 9.69 -5.27
C TYR A 93 -4.41 10.82 -5.53
N ALA A 94 -3.93 12.04 -5.37
CA ALA A 94 -4.67 13.26 -5.61
C ALA A 94 -4.50 13.72 -7.06
N GLY A 95 -5.61 14.18 -7.64
CA GLY A 95 -5.63 14.96 -8.86
C GLY A 95 -4.98 16.33 -8.68
N ALA A 96 -4.61 16.98 -9.79
CA ALA A 96 -4.17 18.37 -9.80
C ALA A 96 -5.29 19.28 -9.28
N GLY A 97 -4.98 20.10 -8.29
CA GLY A 97 -5.92 20.97 -7.59
C GLY A 97 -6.85 20.25 -6.61
N ALA A 98 -6.65 18.96 -6.35
CA ALA A 98 -7.44 18.24 -5.35
C ALA A 98 -7.02 18.62 -3.92
N GLU A 99 -7.90 18.33 -2.98
CA GLU A 99 -7.73 18.63 -1.57
C GLU A 99 -8.20 17.47 -0.71
N PHE A 100 -7.38 17.07 0.27
CA PHE A 100 -7.71 15.98 1.20
C PHE A 100 -7.77 16.49 2.65
N ILE A 101 -8.65 15.87 3.42
CA ILE A 101 -8.66 15.94 4.89
C ILE A 101 -8.77 14.53 5.44
N VAL A 102 -7.72 14.06 6.11
CA VAL A 102 -7.73 12.76 6.79
C VAL A 102 -8.53 12.89 8.08
N ARG A 103 -9.64 12.17 8.19
CA ARG A 103 -10.57 12.26 9.35
C ARG A 103 -10.27 11.22 10.42
N THR A 104 -9.78 10.05 10.03
CA THR A 104 -9.45 8.95 10.93
C THR A 104 -8.26 8.14 10.43
N GLY A 105 -7.68 7.36 11.34
CA GLY A 105 -6.56 6.47 11.06
C GLY A 105 -5.21 7.19 10.96
N LYS A 106 -4.18 6.46 10.56
CA LYS A 106 -2.80 6.94 10.40
C LYS A 106 -2.36 6.71 8.97
N VAL A 107 -1.98 7.79 8.29
CA VAL A 107 -1.50 7.75 6.91
C VAL A 107 -0.18 8.49 6.80
N LEU A 108 0.58 8.12 5.78
CA LEU A 108 1.84 8.74 5.40
C LEU A 108 1.67 9.46 4.06
N ALA A 109 2.34 10.59 3.92
CA ALA A 109 2.45 11.33 2.67
C ALA A 109 3.16 10.50 1.59
N VAL A 110 2.68 10.59 0.37
CA VAL A 110 3.30 10.02 -0.84
C VAL A 110 3.60 11.17 -1.79
N SER A 111 4.83 11.23 -2.28
CA SER A 111 5.24 12.14 -3.35
C SER A 111 6.21 11.42 -4.29
N ASN A 112 6.09 11.71 -5.59
CA ASN A 112 6.97 11.19 -6.63
C ASN A 112 8.05 12.21 -7.02
N ASP A 113 8.13 13.36 -6.34
CA ASP A 113 9.14 14.39 -6.54
C ASP A 113 9.79 14.81 -5.20
N GLU A 114 10.79 15.68 -5.27
CA GLU A 114 11.49 16.21 -4.08
C GLU A 114 10.61 17.13 -3.22
N ASN A 115 9.46 17.57 -3.74
CA ASN A 115 8.55 18.45 -3.02
C ASN A 115 7.55 17.64 -2.19
N GLY A 116 7.14 18.23 -1.07
CA GLY A 116 6.15 17.64 -0.17
C GLY A 116 4.70 17.94 -0.57
N ILE A 117 3.78 17.55 0.31
CA ILE A 117 2.38 17.94 0.24
C ILE A 117 2.19 19.18 1.13
N PRO A 118 1.73 20.32 0.58
CA PRO A 118 1.35 21.48 1.38
C PRO A 118 0.27 21.14 2.41
N ASP A 119 0.63 21.20 3.68
CA ASP A 119 -0.28 21.14 4.82
C ASP A 119 -0.58 22.56 5.27
N VAL A 120 -1.72 23.08 4.82
CA VAL A 120 -2.14 24.48 5.05
C VAL A 120 -2.45 24.72 6.52
N THR A 121 -3.00 23.72 7.20
CA THR A 121 -3.35 23.82 8.62
C THR A 121 -2.09 23.78 9.49
N GLY A 122 -1.14 22.91 9.16
CA GLY A 122 0.14 22.78 9.85
C GLY A 122 1.21 23.80 9.46
N GLY A 123 0.99 24.56 8.37
CA GLY A 123 1.90 25.60 7.88
C GLY A 123 3.25 25.06 7.39
N LYS A 124 3.29 23.85 6.81
CA LYS A 124 4.52 23.19 6.38
C LYS A 124 4.29 22.28 5.19
N ASP A 125 5.37 21.92 4.49
CA ASP A 125 5.34 20.85 3.50
C ASP A 125 5.61 19.49 4.14
N LEU A 126 4.77 18.51 3.83
CA LEU A 126 4.92 17.13 4.27
C LEU A 126 5.75 16.35 3.24
N ALA A 127 7.02 16.09 3.56
CA ALA A 127 7.87 15.22 2.75
C ALA A 127 7.30 13.79 2.65
N ALA A 128 7.70 13.05 1.62
CA ALA A 128 7.29 11.65 1.45
C ALA A 128 7.63 10.81 2.69
N GLY A 129 6.67 9.99 3.13
CA GLY A 129 6.80 9.16 4.34
C GLY A 129 6.48 9.86 5.66
N MET A 130 6.25 11.17 5.66
CA MET A 130 5.81 11.89 6.86
C MET A 130 4.37 11.54 7.23
N GLU A 131 4.09 11.40 8.53
CA GLU A 131 2.73 11.20 9.02
C GLU A 131 1.88 12.45 8.80
N VAL A 132 0.68 12.24 8.26
CA VAL A 132 -0.31 13.31 8.06
C VAL A 132 -1.12 13.47 9.34
N ALA A 133 -1.16 14.69 9.86
CA ALA A 133 -2.00 15.00 11.00
C ALA A 133 -3.49 14.97 10.61
N LEU A 134 -4.34 14.50 11.54
CA LEU A 134 -5.78 14.45 11.32
C LEU A 134 -6.37 15.86 11.22
N ASN A 135 -7.42 15.99 10.41
CA ASN A 135 -8.19 17.23 10.22
C ASN A 135 -7.40 18.40 9.60
N HIS A 136 -6.20 18.15 9.10
CA HIS A 136 -5.43 19.12 8.36
C HIS A 136 -5.89 19.18 6.90
N LEU A 137 -5.94 20.40 6.34
CA LEU A 137 -6.20 20.62 4.93
C LEU A 137 -4.92 20.42 4.13
N LEU A 138 -4.90 19.38 3.31
CA LEU A 138 -3.85 19.13 2.34
C LEU A 138 -4.27 19.63 0.97
N ILE A 139 -3.40 20.38 0.30
CA ILE A 139 -3.60 20.82 -1.08
C ILE A 139 -2.61 20.12 -1.99
N PHE A 140 -3.08 19.68 -3.16
CA PHE A 140 -2.28 18.98 -4.16
C PHE A 140 -2.20 19.81 -5.44
N PRO A 141 -1.17 20.67 -5.63
CA PRO A 141 -1.10 21.56 -6.80
C PRO A 141 -0.96 20.81 -8.13
N THR A 142 -0.37 19.62 -8.09
CA THR A 142 -0.10 18.77 -9.25
C THR A 142 -0.39 17.31 -8.92
N GLU A 143 -0.51 16.50 -9.97
CA GLU A 143 -0.57 15.04 -9.89
C GLU A 143 0.71 14.43 -9.27
N GLY A 144 0.64 13.15 -8.90
CA GLY A 144 1.81 12.38 -8.44
C GLY A 144 2.06 12.43 -6.93
N ARG A 145 1.14 13.03 -6.18
CA ARG A 145 1.15 13.09 -4.72
C ARG A 145 -0.11 12.46 -4.15
N GLY A 146 -0.05 12.03 -2.91
CA GLY A 146 -1.15 11.32 -2.28
C GLY A 146 -0.88 10.90 -0.85
N ILE A 147 -1.67 9.96 -0.36
CA ILE A 147 -1.51 9.39 0.98
C ILE A 147 -1.69 7.87 0.93
N LYS A 148 -1.01 7.18 1.83
CA LYS A 148 -1.15 5.72 2.03
C LYS A 148 -1.24 5.39 3.52
N PRO A 149 -1.91 4.30 3.92
CA PRO A 149 -1.92 3.84 5.30
C PRO A 149 -0.51 3.67 5.85
N SER A 150 -0.31 4.10 7.10
CA SER A 150 0.90 3.77 7.85
C SER A 150 0.89 2.29 8.21
N THR A 151 2.05 1.65 8.24
CA THR A 151 2.20 0.27 8.74
C THR A 151 1.81 0.13 10.21
N LYS A 152 1.74 1.25 10.95
CA LYS A 152 1.33 1.32 12.35
C LYS A 152 -0.16 1.66 12.51
N ASN A 153 -0.94 1.69 11.43
CA ASN A 153 -2.36 1.99 11.48
C ASN A 153 -3.18 0.76 11.89
N ASP A 154 -3.99 0.90 12.94
CA ASP A 154 -4.89 -0.11 13.49
C ASP A 154 -6.38 0.28 13.42
N ALA A 155 -6.70 1.43 12.83
CA ALA A 155 -8.05 1.96 12.72
C ALA A 155 -8.51 2.13 11.25
N ALA A 156 -9.83 2.20 11.03
CA ALA A 156 -10.36 2.54 9.70
C ALA A 156 -9.90 3.95 9.28
N ILE A 157 -9.47 4.10 8.03
CA ILE A 157 -9.05 5.39 7.47
C ILE A 157 -10.17 5.95 6.60
N TYR A 158 -10.69 7.11 7.01
CA TYR A 158 -11.63 7.90 6.22
C TYR A 158 -10.99 9.22 5.83
N VAL A 159 -11.11 9.57 4.55
CA VAL A 159 -10.54 10.76 3.95
C VAL A 159 -11.65 11.53 3.28
N MET A 160 -11.79 12.82 3.59
CA MET A 160 -12.63 13.72 2.80
C MET A 160 -11.80 14.21 1.61
N VAL A 161 -12.37 14.13 0.43
CA VAL A 161 -11.70 14.45 -0.84
C VAL A 161 -12.56 15.42 -1.64
N ARG A 162 -11.95 16.50 -2.11
CA ARG A 162 -12.51 17.39 -3.13
C ARG A 162 -11.58 17.41 -4.35
N GLY A 163 -12.14 17.37 -5.54
CA GLY A 163 -11.38 17.23 -6.80
C GLY A 163 -11.17 15.78 -7.24
N GLY A 164 -10.39 15.60 -8.31
CA GLY A 164 -10.08 14.28 -8.88
C GLY A 164 -9.18 13.45 -7.95
N TYR A 165 -9.36 12.14 -7.96
CA TYR A 165 -8.50 11.22 -7.21
C TYR A 165 -8.49 9.82 -7.82
N LEU A 166 -7.43 9.07 -7.53
CA LEU A 166 -7.26 7.67 -7.93
C LEU A 166 -6.86 6.83 -6.72
N ILE A 167 -7.50 5.67 -6.54
CA ILE A 167 -7.09 4.69 -5.53
C ILE A 167 -6.44 3.52 -6.26
N LEU A 168 -5.22 3.19 -5.85
CA LEU A 168 -4.45 2.06 -6.35
C LEU A 168 -4.25 1.03 -5.24
N ASN A 169 -4.37 -0.24 -5.58
CA ASN A 169 -3.97 -1.35 -4.71
C ASN A 169 -2.43 -1.49 -4.68
N ALA A 170 -1.90 -2.41 -3.87
CA ALA A 170 -0.47 -2.66 -3.78
C ALA A 170 0.14 -3.21 -5.09
N ASP A 171 -0.67 -3.93 -5.87
CA ASP A 171 -0.34 -4.37 -7.24
C ASP A 171 -0.55 -3.26 -8.29
N GLY A 172 -1.02 -2.10 -7.83
CA GLY A 172 -1.47 -0.89 -8.53
C GLY A 172 -2.49 -1.10 -9.64
N SER A 173 -3.29 -2.15 -9.51
CA SER A 173 -4.63 -2.16 -10.10
C SER A 173 -5.47 -1.02 -9.52
N LYS A 174 -6.38 -0.47 -10.34
CA LYS A 174 -7.32 0.58 -9.93
C LYS A 174 -8.43 -0.02 -9.07
N VAL A 175 -8.77 0.64 -7.98
CA VAL A 175 -9.98 0.32 -7.22
C VAL A 175 -11.17 0.97 -7.92
N SER A 176 -12.22 0.20 -8.18
CA SER A 176 -13.48 0.74 -8.70
C SER A 176 -14.18 1.53 -7.60
N GLN A 177 -14.54 2.77 -7.90
CA GLN A 177 -15.21 3.71 -6.98
C GLN A 177 -16.72 3.54 -7.02
#